data_AF-A0A845W7F7-F1
#
_entry.id   AF-A0A845W7F7-F1
#
_cell.length_a   1.000
_cell.length_b   1.000
_cell.length_c   1.000
_cell.angle_alpha   90.00
_cell.angle_beta   90.00
_cell.angle_gamma   90.00
#
_symmetry.space_group_name_H-M   'P 1'
#
loop_
_entity.id
_entity.type
_entity.pdbx_description
1 polymer ?
#
loop_
_entity_poly.entity_id
_entity_poly.type
_entity_poly.pdbx_seq_one_letter_code
_entity_poly.pdbx_strand_id
1 'polypeptide(L)'
;MGYGGSGGKLQKLMMGQITGLEPEFAHGEIPLLTVRGYDYSHRLLRGYNTRSFTKKKDSDIARDIAKKAGLKYGGVTTKLVLDYVLQHNQTDMEFLQTRAQRLGYEVVVQDKTLYFRPHQEKSKSVLTLVQRKDLLSFSSRLTSLTQVGQVEVRGWNPKDKKAFIGRASPGFSNNKSGAKAVDPALGSGK
;
A
#
# COMPACT_ATOMS: atom_id res chain seq x y z
N MET A 1 34.23 -9.34 -12.36
CA MET A 1 33.55 -9.00 -13.63
C MET A 1 32.65 -10.19 -14.02
N GLY A 2 31.41 -10.21 -13.55
CA GLY A 2 30.45 -11.28 -13.86
C GLY A 2 29.73 -10.96 -15.16
N TYR A 3 30.23 -11.50 -16.26
CA TYR A 3 29.62 -11.40 -17.58
C TYR A 3 28.35 -12.24 -17.61
N GLY A 4 27.21 -11.61 -17.91
CA GLY A 4 25.93 -12.28 -18.13
C GLY A 4 26.10 -13.32 -19.24
N GLY A 5 26.10 -14.59 -18.83
CA GLY A 5 26.12 -15.73 -19.73
C GLY A 5 24.91 -15.72 -20.66
N SER A 6 25.22 -15.97 -21.93
CA SER A 6 24.31 -16.18 -23.05
C SER A 6 23.07 -17.03 -22.69
N GLY A 7 21.88 -16.55 -23.04
CA GLY A 7 20.65 -17.36 -23.15
C GLY A 7 19.54 -17.13 -22.11
N GLY A 8 19.82 -16.42 -21.00
CA GLY A 8 18.81 -16.12 -19.99
C GLY A 8 17.87 -14.98 -20.40
N LYS A 9 16.55 -15.15 -20.28
CA LYS A 9 15.60 -14.03 -20.40
C LYS A 9 15.92 -13.00 -19.32
N LEU A 10 16.36 -11.81 -19.72
CA LEU A 10 16.60 -10.70 -18.80
C LEU A 10 15.28 -10.35 -18.09
N GLN A 11 15.26 -10.51 -16.77
CA GLN A 11 14.13 -10.13 -15.93
C GLN A 11 14.43 -8.80 -15.24
N LYS A 12 13.47 -7.89 -15.32
CA LYS A 12 13.54 -6.61 -14.62
C LYS A 12 13.35 -6.83 -13.13
N LEU A 13 14.40 -6.57 -12.35
CA LEU A 13 14.34 -6.66 -10.88
C LEU A 13 13.78 -5.38 -10.25
N MET A 14 14.26 -4.21 -10.68
CA MET A 14 13.81 -2.93 -10.15
C MET A 14 13.86 -1.82 -11.20
N MET A 15 13.06 -0.78 -10.99
CA MET A 15 13.14 0.48 -11.70
C MET A 15 12.98 1.60 -10.69
N GLY A 16 13.91 2.54 -10.72
CA GLY A 16 13.98 3.60 -9.74
C GLY A 16 14.90 4.73 -10.16
N GLN A 17 15.24 5.57 -9.21
CA GLN A 17 16.12 6.72 -9.38
C GLN A 17 17.35 6.56 -8.48
N ILE A 18 18.52 6.82 -9.04
CA ILE A 18 19.77 6.92 -8.27
C ILE A 18 19.67 8.17 -7.40
N THR A 19 19.86 8.00 -6.10
CA THR A 19 19.78 9.06 -5.09
C THR A 19 21.13 9.40 -4.48
N GLY A 20 22.13 8.54 -4.63
CA GLY A 20 23.46 8.79 -4.10
C GLY A 20 24.53 7.96 -4.80
N LEU A 21 25.71 8.56 -4.90
CA LEU A 21 26.94 7.91 -5.32
C LEU A 21 27.94 8.12 -4.20
N GLU A 22 28.44 7.03 -3.64
CA GLU A 22 29.36 7.02 -2.51
C GLU A 22 30.65 6.35 -2.98
N PRO A 23 31.61 7.14 -3.50
CA PRO A 23 32.94 6.64 -3.82
C PRO A 23 33.78 6.58 -2.53
N GLU A 24 34.45 5.46 -2.32
CA GLU A 24 35.34 5.21 -1.19
C GLU A 24 36.74 4.90 -1.72
N PHE A 25 37.73 5.66 -1.23
CA PHE A 25 39.13 5.53 -1.59
C PHE A 25 39.95 5.35 -0.31
N ALA A 26 40.35 4.11 -0.02
CA ALA A 26 41.25 3.79 1.07
C ALA A 26 42.67 3.51 0.53
N HIS A 27 43.69 3.90 1.29
CA HIS A 27 45.08 3.74 0.88
C HIS A 27 45.46 2.25 0.82
N GLY A 28 45.90 1.78 -0.35
CA GLY A 28 46.25 0.37 -0.57
C GLY A 28 45.06 -0.54 -0.91
N GLU A 29 43.83 -0.01 -0.98
CA GLU A 29 42.64 -0.76 -1.35
C GLU A 29 42.15 -0.42 -2.76
N ILE A 30 41.33 -1.31 -3.32
CA ILE A 30 40.67 -1.07 -4.60
C ILE A 30 39.56 -0.04 -4.37
N PRO A 31 39.50 1.05 -5.16
CA PRO A 31 38.40 2.01 -5.07
C PRO A 31 37.04 1.34 -5.18
N LEU A 32 36.14 1.64 -4.24
CA LEU A 32 34.77 1.12 -4.22
C LEU A 32 33.79 2.25 -4.58
N LEU A 33 32.81 1.95 -5.44
CA LEU A 33 31.71 2.88 -5.73
C LEU A 33 30.39 2.22 -5.34
N THR A 34 29.75 2.77 -4.32
CA THR A 34 28.40 2.36 -3.92
C THR A 34 27.36 3.26 -4.58
N VAL A 35 26.43 2.67 -5.32
CA VAL A 35 25.30 3.36 -5.95
C VAL A 35 24.04 3.12 -5.13
N ARG A 36 23.45 4.18 -4.58
CA ARG A 36 22.18 4.12 -3.85
C ARG A 36 21.04 4.60 -4.74
N GLY A 37 19.91 3.90 -4.72
CA GLY A 37 18.72 4.30 -5.44
C GLY A 37 17.45 3.76 -4.81
N TYR A 38 16.37 4.52 -4.98
CA TYR A 38 15.04 4.15 -4.53
C TYR A 38 14.10 4.01 -5.71
N ASP A 39 12.99 3.29 -5.51
CA ASP A 39 11.90 3.30 -6.48
C ASP A 39 11.26 4.70 -6.56
N TYR A 40 10.36 4.90 -7.52
CA TYR A 40 9.76 6.22 -7.71
C TYR A 40 8.80 6.65 -6.59
N SER A 41 8.43 5.75 -5.66
CA SER A 41 7.63 6.10 -4.48
C SER A 41 8.33 7.12 -3.57
N HIS A 42 9.67 7.17 -3.56
CA HIS A 42 10.41 8.11 -2.72
C HIS A 42 10.04 9.57 -2.99
N ARG A 43 9.54 9.88 -4.21
CA ARG A 43 9.09 11.23 -4.56
C ARG A 43 7.84 11.67 -3.79
N LEU A 44 6.96 10.72 -3.47
CA LEU A 44 5.73 10.97 -2.70
C LEU A 44 6.00 11.10 -1.20
N LEU A 45 7.10 10.51 -0.73
CA LEU A 45 7.57 10.59 0.65
C LEU A 45 8.36 11.87 0.92
N ARG A 46 8.75 12.62 -0.11
CA ARG A 46 9.61 13.79 0.04
C ARG A 46 8.80 15.06 0.32
N GLY A 47 9.06 15.63 1.50
CA GLY A 47 8.55 16.93 1.90
C GLY A 47 7.11 16.91 2.40
N TYR A 48 6.80 17.87 3.26
CA TYR A 48 5.46 18.05 3.80
C TYR A 48 4.71 19.08 2.97
N ASN A 49 3.43 18.83 2.73
CA ASN A 49 2.58 19.71 1.94
C ASN A 49 1.33 20.10 2.73
N THR A 50 0.92 21.35 2.56
CA THR A 50 -0.38 21.85 3.03
C THR A 50 -1.17 22.35 1.83
N ARG A 51 -2.28 21.68 1.50
CA ARG A 51 -3.09 21.96 0.30
C ARG A 51 -4.56 21.69 0.56
N SER A 52 -5.44 22.54 0.06
CA SER A 52 -6.87 22.30 0.06
C SER A 52 -7.35 21.83 -1.32
N PHE A 53 -8.28 20.88 -1.33
CA PHE A 53 -8.94 20.37 -2.51
C PHE A 53 -10.45 20.56 -2.33
N THR A 54 -11.08 21.27 -3.25
CA THR A 54 -12.53 21.55 -3.21
C THR A 54 -13.23 20.91 -4.40
N LYS A 55 -14.42 20.35 -4.16
CA LYS A 55 -15.25 19.68 -5.18
C LYS A 55 -14.48 18.65 -6.03
N LYS A 56 -13.62 17.86 -5.37
CA LYS A 56 -12.80 16.82 -6.03
C LYS A 56 -13.08 15.43 -5.48
N LYS A 57 -12.91 14.43 -6.33
CA LYS A 57 -12.95 13.02 -5.93
C LYS A 57 -11.57 12.60 -5.41
N ASP A 58 -11.52 11.59 -4.56
CA ASP A 58 -10.26 11.02 -4.07
C ASP A 58 -9.35 10.53 -5.22
N SER A 59 -9.95 9.93 -6.25
CA SER A 59 -9.23 9.54 -7.47
C SER A 59 -8.66 10.71 -8.27
N ASP A 60 -9.31 11.88 -8.22
CA ASP A 60 -8.84 13.07 -8.92
C ASP A 60 -7.67 13.70 -8.17
N ILE A 61 -7.76 13.75 -6.85
CA ILE A 61 -6.67 14.16 -5.97
C ILE A 61 -5.45 13.25 -6.17
N ALA A 62 -5.64 11.93 -6.20
CA ALA A 62 -4.56 10.96 -6.43
C ALA A 62 -3.90 11.12 -7.81
N ARG A 63 -4.71 11.44 -8.84
CA ARG A 63 -4.21 11.72 -10.20
C ARG A 63 -3.40 13.01 -10.26
N ASP A 64 -3.84 14.06 -9.58
CA ASP A 64 -3.12 15.33 -9.51
C ASP A 64 -1.76 15.16 -8.80
N ILE A 65 -1.74 14.41 -7.70
CA ILE A 65 -0.52 14.07 -6.97
C ILE A 65 0.42 13.23 -7.84
N ALA A 66 -0.09 12.21 -8.54
CA ALA A 66 0.71 11.40 -9.47
C ALA A 66 1.36 12.28 -10.54
N LYS A 67 0.58 13.18 -11.16
CA LYS A 67 1.07 14.11 -12.18
C LYS A 67 2.18 15.01 -11.63
N LYS A 68 2.01 15.56 -10.42
CA LYS A 68 3.02 16.40 -9.76
C LYS A 68 4.31 15.63 -9.45
N ALA A 69 4.22 14.36 -9.07
CA ALA A 69 5.36 13.50 -8.82
C ALA A 69 6.04 12.96 -10.11
N GLY A 70 5.49 13.27 -11.29
CA GLY A 70 5.96 12.75 -12.58
C GLY A 70 5.67 11.25 -12.77
N LEU A 71 4.62 10.75 -12.13
CA LEU A 71 4.14 9.37 -12.22
C LEU A 71 2.89 9.28 -13.10
N LYS A 72 2.74 8.15 -13.78
CA LYS A 72 1.49 7.79 -14.46
C LYS A 72 0.45 7.41 -13.41
N TYR A 73 -0.82 7.73 -13.65
CA TYR A 73 -1.91 7.32 -12.79
C TYR A 73 -2.54 6.02 -13.31
N GLY A 74 -2.58 4.98 -12.50
CA GLY A 74 -3.15 3.66 -12.80
C GLY A 74 -4.30 3.25 -11.88
N GLY A 75 -5.03 4.22 -11.32
CA GLY A 75 -6.12 3.97 -10.36
C GLY A 75 -7.52 3.91 -10.95
N VAL A 76 -8.50 3.55 -10.13
CA VAL A 76 -9.93 3.50 -10.48
C VAL A 76 -10.60 4.83 -10.10
N THR A 77 -11.57 5.27 -10.90
CA THR A 77 -12.36 6.47 -10.59
C THR A 77 -13.28 6.23 -9.40
N THR A 78 -13.17 7.08 -8.40
CA THR A 78 -14.06 7.08 -7.23
C THR A 78 -15.39 7.77 -7.55
N LYS A 79 -16.47 7.39 -6.87
CA LYS A 79 -17.82 7.92 -7.14
C LYS A 79 -18.10 9.21 -6.37
N LEU A 80 -17.64 9.30 -5.13
CA LEU A 80 -17.93 10.40 -4.22
C LEU A 80 -17.10 11.64 -4.55
N VAL A 81 -17.77 12.77 -4.78
CA VAL A 81 -17.15 14.10 -4.85
C VAL A 81 -17.16 14.69 -3.45
N LEU A 82 -16.00 15.15 -2.99
CA LEU A 82 -15.84 15.74 -1.66
C LEU A 82 -15.86 17.27 -1.80
N ASP A 83 -16.66 17.92 -0.96
CA ASP A 83 -16.77 19.38 -0.95
C ASP A 83 -15.45 20.04 -0.56
N TYR A 84 -14.78 19.48 0.46
CA TYR A 84 -13.51 19.99 0.97
C TYR A 84 -12.65 18.86 1.54
N VAL A 85 -11.38 18.85 1.15
CA VAL A 85 -10.34 17.98 1.70
C VAL A 85 -9.08 18.80 1.95
N LEU A 86 -8.55 18.73 3.17
CA LEU A 86 -7.30 19.38 3.54
C LEU A 86 -6.20 18.32 3.66
N GLN A 87 -5.10 18.57 2.94
CA GLN A 87 -3.81 18.00 3.25
C GLN A 87 -3.14 18.95 4.25
N HIS A 88 -2.90 18.50 5.48
CA HIS A 88 -2.36 19.34 6.55
C HIS A 88 -0.98 18.82 6.96
N ASN A 89 0.08 19.53 6.54
CA ASN A 89 1.47 19.26 6.89
C ASN A 89 1.84 17.75 6.85
N GLN A 90 1.48 17.07 5.76
CA GLN A 90 1.69 15.64 5.60
C GLN A 90 2.32 15.36 4.24
N THR A 91 3.04 14.24 4.14
CA THR A 91 3.61 13.81 2.85
C THR A 91 2.50 13.44 1.87
N ASP A 92 2.79 13.48 0.57
CA ASP A 92 1.82 13.09 -0.46
C ASP A 92 1.47 11.59 -0.32
N MET A 93 2.44 10.74 0.07
CA MET A 93 2.21 9.31 0.34
C MET A 93 1.29 9.08 1.55
N GLU A 94 1.55 9.72 2.67
CA GLU A 94 0.76 9.59 3.91
C GLU A 94 -0.68 10.05 3.71
N PHE A 95 -0.86 11.17 3.00
CA PHE A 95 -2.18 11.65 2.64
C PHE A 95 -2.94 10.62 1.81
N LEU A 96 -2.32 10.09 0.75
CA LEU A 96 -2.93 9.08 -0.09
C LEU A 96 -3.27 7.81 0.66
N GLN A 97 -2.40 7.34 1.55
CA GLN A 97 -2.66 6.16 2.39
C GLN A 97 -3.87 6.41 3.31
N THR A 98 -3.93 7.57 3.96
CA THR A 98 -5.06 7.93 4.83
C THR A 98 -6.38 7.99 4.06
N ARG A 99 -6.36 8.53 2.83
CA ARG A 99 -7.54 8.54 1.95
C ARG A 99 -7.92 7.13 1.48
N ALA A 100 -6.94 6.31 1.14
CA ALA A 100 -7.15 4.95 0.69
C ALA A 100 -7.73 4.06 1.79
N GLN A 101 -7.22 4.16 3.02
CA GLN A 101 -7.74 3.42 4.18
C GLN A 101 -9.24 3.68 4.42
N ARG A 102 -9.70 4.93 4.27
CA ARG A 102 -11.12 5.29 4.41
C ARG A 102 -12.02 4.64 3.35
N LEU A 103 -11.48 4.35 2.18
CA LEU A 103 -12.20 3.74 1.07
C LEU A 103 -12.00 2.21 0.98
N GLY A 104 -11.11 1.63 1.79
CA GLY A 104 -10.66 0.24 1.63
C GLY A 104 -9.84 0.04 0.34
N TYR A 105 -9.03 1.04 -0.02
CA TYR A 105 -8.16 1.03 -1.20
C TYR A 105 -6.70 0.82 -0.77
N GLU A 106 -5.87 0.41 -1.72
CA GLU A 106 -4.41 0.33 -1.61
C GLU A 106 -3.75 1.44 -2.45
N VAL A 107 -2.56 1.87 -1.99
CA VAL A 107 -1.70 2.81 -2.71
C VAL A 107 -0.38 2.10 -3.00
N VAL A 108 -0.12 1.84 -4.28
CA VAL A 108 1.08 1.10 -4.71
C VAL A 108 1.75 1.88 -5.84
N VAL A 109 3.07 2.03 -5.76
CA VAL A 109 3.87 2.50 -6.90
C VAL A 109 4.54 1.29 -7.51
N GLN A 110 4.29 1.04 -8.79
CA GLN A 110 4.99 0.02 -9.55
C GLN A 110 5.61 0.68 -10.77
N ASP A 111 6.92 0.51 -10.91
CA ASP A 111 7.72 1.20 -11.92
C ASP A 111 7.52 2.72 -11.84
N LYS A 112 6.82 3.29 -12.82
CA LYS A 112 6.55 4.72 -12.92
C LYS A 112 5.05 5.04 -12.85
N THR A 113 4.27 4.12 -12.28
CA THR A 113 2.81 4.20 -12.20
C THR A 113 2.35 4.13 -10.75
N LEU A 114 1.58 5.14 -10.32
CA LEU A 114 0.87 5.16 -9.05
C LEU A 114 -0.51 4.51 -9.21
N TYR A 115 -0.75 3.44 -8.47
CA TYR A 115 -2.02 2.75 -8.38
C TYR A 115 -2.78 3.21 -7.13
N PHE A 116 -3.97 3.74 -7.33
CA PHE A 116 -4.95 4.05 -6.29
C PHE A 116 -6.22 3.27 -6.59
N ARG A 117 -6.37 2.09 -5.98
CA ARG A 117 -7.39 1.10 -6.38
C ARG A 117 -7.88 0.27 -5.18
N PRO A 118 -9.04 -0.39 -5.28
CA PRO A 118 -9.46 -1.36 -4.28
C PRO A 118 -8.43 -2.48 -4.09
N HIS A 119 -8.35 -3.03 -2.87
CA HIS A 119 -7.48 -4.17 -2.57
C HIS A 119 -7.73 -5.33 -3.54
N GLN A 120 -6.65 -5.93 -4.03
CA GLN A 120 -6.69 -7.04 -5.00
C GLN A 120 -6.97 -8.39 -4.29
N GLU A 121 -8.11 -8.52 -3.61
CA GLU A 121 -8.47 -9.77 -2.89
C GLU A 121 -8.73 -10.96 -3.81
N LYS A 122 -9.11 -10.70 -5.08
CA LYS A 122 -9.51 -11.74 -6.05
C LYS A 122 -8.45 -12.04 -7.10
N SER A 123 -7.19 -11.71 -6.84
CA SER A 123 -6.12 -12.15 -7.73
C SER A 123 -6.06 -13.68 -7.71
N LYS A 124 -6.09 -14.32 -8.90
CA LYS A 124 -5.86 -15.76 -9.02
C LYS A 124 -4.57 -16.09 -8.29
N SER A 125 -4.53 -17.20 -7.55
CA SER A 125 -3.31 -17.68 -6.90
C SER A 125 -2.18 -17.68 -7.93
N VAL A 126 -1.26 -16.72 -7.80
CA VAL A 126 -0.16 -16.51 -8.75
C VAL A 126 0.91 -17.58 -8.54
N LEU A 127 0.99 -18.12 -7.33
CA LEU A 127 1.98 -19.09 -6.92
C LEU A 127 1.40 -19.97 -5.81
N THR A 128 1.53 -21.29 -5.96
CA THR A 128 1.30 -22.25 -4.88
C THR A 128 2.65 -22.61 -4.31
N LEU A 129 2.85 -22.35 -3.02
CA LEU A 129 4.08 -22.68 -2.30
C LEU A 129 3.83 -23.93 -1.46
N VAL A 130 4.62 -24.99 -1.66
CA VAL A 130 4.50 -26.22 -0.89
C VAL A 130 5.59 -26.26 0.20
N GLN A 131 5.16 -26.43 1.45
CA GLN A 131 6.08 -26.58 2.59
C GLN A 131 7.00 -27.79 2.35
N ARG A 132 8.31 -27.62 2.62
CA ARG A 132 9.39 -28.59 2.36
C ARG A 132 9.76 -28.82 0.88
N LYS A 133 9.17 -28.08 -0.06
CA LYS A 133 9.64 -28.04 -1.46
C LYS A 133 10.13 -26.63 -1.83
N ASP A 134 9.25 -25.66 -1.72
CA ASP A 134 9.47 -24.30 -2.25
C ASP A 134 9.74 -23.27 -1.14
N LEU A 135 9.50 -23.64 0.12
CA LEU A 135 9.51 -22.71 1.25
C LEU A 135 10.65 -23.03 2.22
N LEU A 136 11.59 -22.09 2.34
CA LEU A 136 12.74 -22.20 3.26
C LEU A 136 12.32 -22.08 4.73
N SER A 137 11.40 -21.15 5.05
CA SER A 137 10.85 -20.98 6.40
C SER A 137 9.47 -20.31 6.34
N PHE A 138 8.58 -20.68 7.28
CA PHE A 138 7.27 -20.06 7.48
C PHE A 138 7.09 -19.69 8.94
N SER A 139 6.75 -18.43 9.22
CA SER A 139 6.34 -18.00 10.55
C SER A 139 5.07 -17.17 10.41
N SER A 140 3.95 -17.70 10.90
CA SER A 140 2.66 -16.99 10.93
C SER A 140 2.36 -16.51 12.34
N ARG A 141 2.05 -15.23 12.48
CA ARG A 141 1.49 -14.68 13.71
C ARG A 141 0.02 -14.37 13.50
N LEU A 142 -0.84 -15.05 14.26
CA LEU A 142 -2.26 -14.75 14.34
C LEU A 142 -2.54 -14.02 15.66
N THR A 143 -3.23 -12.90 15.58
CA THR A 143 -3.65 -12.13 16.76
C THR A 143 -5.15 -11.90 16.69
N SER A 144 -5.90 -12.48 17.64
CA SER A 144 -7.37 -12.33 17.71
C SER A 144 -7.83 -11.19 18.62
N LEU A 145 -6.90 -10.47 19.27
CA LEU A 145 -7.18 -9.46 20.30
C LEU A 145 -8.00 -8.25 19.78
N THR A 146 -8.03 -7.99 18.48
CA THR A 146 -8.72 -6.83 17.88
C THR A 146 -9.87 -7.22 16.96
N GLN A 147 -10.37 -8.47 17.04
CA GLN A 147 -11.52 -8.90 16.24
C GLN A 147 -12.82 -8.36 16.85
N VAL A 148 -13.29 -7.24 16.32
CA VAL A 148 -14.56 -6.61 16.76
C VAL A 148 -15.74 -7.25 16.04
N GLY A 149 -16.76 -7.66 16.80
CA GLY A 149 -17.98 -8.27 16.25
C GLY A 149 -18.90 -7.29 15.52
N GLN A 150 -18.77 -5.99 15.77
CA GLN A 150 -19.56 -4.94 15.14
C GLN A 150 -18.84 -3.59 15.26
N VAL A 151 -18.91 -2.77 14.22
CA VAL A 151 -18.46 -1.37 14.25
C VAL A 151 -19.67 -0.47 14.09
N GLU A 152 -19.92 0.37 15.08
CA GLU A 152 -20.94 1.42 15.02
C GLU A 152 -20.25 2.78 14.87
N VAL A 153 -20.48 3.45 13.74
CA VAL A 153 -20.01 4.82 13.49
C VAL A 153 -21.18 5.77 13.73
N ARG A 154 -21.02 6.67 14.70
CA ARG A 154 -22.00 7.72 15.00
C ARG A 154 -21.53 9.03 14.39
N GLY A 155 -22.41 9.69 13.65
CA GLY A 155 -22.16 11.01 13.08
C GLY A 155 -23.31 11.96 13.36
N TRP A 156 -23.04 13.26 13.26
CA TRP A 156 -24.04 14.30 13.36
C TRP A 156 -24.24 14.93 11.99
N ASN A 157 -25.49 15.01 11.51
CA ASN A 157 -25.80 15.76 10.31
C ASN A 157 -26.15 17.21 10.70
N PRO A 158 -25.28 18.21 10.40
CA PRO A 158 -25.50 19.59 10.79
C PRO A 158 -26.66 20.27 10.06
N LYS A 159 -27.08 19.77 8.88
CA LYS A 159 -28.23 20.32 8.14
C LYS A 159 -29.56 19.90 8.77
N ASP A 160 -29.67 18.62 9.13
CA ASP A 160 -30.91 18.06 9.68
C ASP A 160 -30.97 18.08 11.21
N LYS A 161 -29.87 18.51 11.88
CA LYS A 161 -29.67 18.49 13.35
C LYS A 161 -30.04 17.14 13.97
N LYS A 162 -29.69 16.04 13.29
CA LYS A 162 -29.98 14.66 13.71
C LYS A 162 -28.71 13.85 13.75
N ALA A 163 -28.61 12.97 14.74
CA ALA A 163 -27.58 11.93 14.78
C ALA A 163 -27.92 10.86 13.74
N PHE A 164 -26.91 10.36 13.02
CA PHE A 164 -27.02 9.16 12.21
C PHE A 164 -26.06 8.10 12.74
N ILE A 165 -26.49 6.85 12.65
CA ILE A 165 -25.75 5.69 13.15
C ILE A 165 -25.56 4.74 11.97
N GLY A 166 -24.32 4.61 11.51
CA GLY A 166 -23.92 3.60 10.55
C GLY A 166 -23.43 2.37 11.29
N ARG A 167 -24.07 1.22 11.09
CA ARG A 167 -23.58 -0.06 11.61
C ARG A 167 -22.98 -0.86 10.47
N ALA A 168 -21.75 -1.31 10.66
CA ALA A 168 -21.11 -2.29 9.82
C ALA A 168 -20.77 -3.50 10.69
N SER A 169 -21.29 -4.66 10.31
CA SER A 169 -20.81 -5.94 10.82
C SER A 169 -19.53 -6.28 10.03
N PRO A 170 -18.52 -6.91 10.65
CA PRO A 170 -17.34 -7.35 9.91
C PRO A 170 -17.81 -8.20 8.74
N GLY A 171 -17.53 -7.73 7.51
CA GLY A 171 -17.57 -8.61 6.36
C GLY A 171 -16.54 -9.68 6.65
N PHE A 172 -16.99 -10.92 6.83
CA PHE A 172 -16.09 -12.06 6.89
C PHE A 172 -15.23 -11.99 5.64
N SER A 173 -13.98 -11.55 5.80
CA SER A 173 -12.98 -11.78 4.80
C SER A 173 -12.96 -13.30 4.62
N ASN A 174 -13.30 -13.78 3.44
CA ASN A 174 -13.20 -15.20 3.10
C ASN A 174 -11.74 -15.70 3.13
N ASN A 175 -10.79 -14.87 3.57
CA ASN A 175 -9.50 -15.33 4.03
C ASN A 175 -9.73 -16.27 5.21
N LYS A 176 -9.55 -17.57 4.93
CA LYS A 176 -9.52 -18.68 5.90
C LYS A 176 -8.34 -18.57 6.90
N SER A 177 -8.01 -17.37 7.36
CA SER A 177 -6.84 -17.10 8.21
C SER A 177 -7.20 -16.54 9.59
N GLY A 178 -8.45 -16.11 9.81
CA GLY A 178 -8.88 -15.57 11.11
C GLY A 178 -9.74 -16.53 11.92
N ALA A 179 -11.06 -16.49 11.68
CA ALA A 179 -12.02 -17.17 12.55
C ALA A 179 -12.13 -18.69 12.32
N LYS A 180 -12.04 -19.17 11.07
CA LYS A 180 -12.12 -20.62 10.77
C LYS A 180 -10.84 -21.41 11.05
N ALA A 181 -9.73 -20.73 11.33
CA ALA A 181 -8.44 -21.37 11.63
C ALA A 181 -8.22 -21.59 13.13
N VAL A 182 -8.97 -20.89 14.00
CA VAL A 182 -8.83 -21.03 15.46
C VAL A 182 -9.68 -22.15 16.05
N ASP A 183 -10.83 -22.49 15.46
CA ASP A 183 -11.66 -23.62 15.92
C ASP A 183 -10.98 -25.00 15.79
N PRO A 184 -10.20 -25.31 14.73
CA PRO A 184 -9.51 -26.61 14.66
C PRO A 184 -8.25 -26.69 15.52
N ALA A 185 -7.71 -25.56 15.98
CA ALA A 185 -6.46 -25.49 16.74
C ALA A 185 -6.67 -25.58 18.26
N LEU A 186 -7.87 -25.26 18.74
CA LEU A 186 -8.30 -25.48 20.11
C LEU A 186 -9.17 -26.74 20.12
N GLY A 187 -8.52 -27.90 20.22
CA GLY A 187 -9.18 -29.20 20.23
C GLY A 187 -10.40 -29.23 21.16
N SER A 188 -11.45 -29.92 20.72
CA SER A 188 -12.65 -30.21 21.51
C SER A 188 -12.27 -30.86 22.84
N GLY A 189 -12.26 -30.08 23.91
CA GLY A 189 -12.34 -30.58 25.27
C GLY A 189 -13.80 -30.83 25.61
N LYS A 190 -14.12 -32.11 25.88
CA LYS A 190 -15.36 -32.53 26.55
C LYS A 190 -15.56 -31.80 27.86
#